data_AF-D2HFJ2-F1
#
_entry.id   AF-D2HFJ2-F1
#
_cell.length_a   1.000
_cell.length_b   1.000
_cell.length_c   1.000
_cell.angle_alpha   90.00
_cell.angle_beta   90.00
_cell.angle_gamma   90.00
#
_symmetry.space_group_name_H-M   'P 1'
#
loop_
_entity.id
_entity.type
_entity.pdbx_description
1 polymer ?
#
loop_
_entity_poly.entity_id
_entity_poly.type
_entity_poly.pdbx_seq_one_letter_code
_entity_poly.pdbx_strand_id
1 'polypeptide(L)'
;IFASSEGNPGASAQRLDCWVHDMDFLTCSWEVGREAPSDVQYRLYRQHLWTRREQECPHYEMDDRGKHVRCHFNDVPRLEKQLQILVRGSSQSARIPCSDRTVELSEIERLNPPNITGTCNKSYSMMKWKVSSHFNRRYEYELQIQK
;
A
#
# COMPACT_ATOMS: atom_id res chain seq x y z
N ILE A 1 -20.42 -20.48 21.75
CA ILE A 1 -20.57 -19.14 22.37
C ILE A 1 -20.40 -18.14 21.23
N PHE A 2 -21.50 -17.53 20.78
CA PHE A 2 -21.54 -16.70 19.57
C PHE A 2 -20.94 -15.31 19.83
N ALA A 3 -20.28 -14.78 18.80
CA ALA A 3 -19.43 -13.60 18.78
C ALA A 3 -20.04 -12.37 19.47
N SER A 4 -19.26 -11.74 20.35
CA SER A 4 -19.52 -10.41 20.89
C SER A 4 -19.57 -9.37 19.76
N SER A 5 -20.69 -8.65 19.63
CA SER A 5 -20.95 -7.61 18.63
C SER A 5 -19.70 -6.84 18.15
N GLU A 6 -19.27 -7.09 16.92
CA GLU A 6 -18.05 -6.51 16.32
C GLU A 6 -18.14 -5.00 16.04
N GLY A 7 -19.25 -4.34 16.40
CA GLY A 7 -19.55 -2.96 15.99
C GLY A 7 -20.28 -2.94 14.65
N ASN A 8 -20.58 -1.75 14.12
CA ASN A 8 -21.24 -1.61 12.83
C ASN A 8 -20.22 -1.80 11.68
N PRO A 9 -20.33 -2.84 10.82
CA PRO A 9 -19.43 -3.06 9.69
C PRO A 9 -19.31 -1.85 8.76
N GLY A 10 -20.38 -1.07 8.59
CA GLY A 10 -20.40 0.14 7.76
C GLY A 10 -19.49 1.27 8.28
N ALA A 11 -19.07 1.22 9.55
CA ALA A 11 -18.16 2.17 10.17
C ALA A 11 -16.67 1.83 9.98
N SER A 12 -16.35 0.60 9.57
CA SER A 12 -14.97 0.18 9.29
C SER A 12 -14.38 0.93 8.09
N ALA A 13 -13.05 0.99 8.02
CA ALA A 13 -12.36 1.52 6.85
C ALA A 13 -12.66 0.66 5.61
N GLN A 14 -13.08 1.31 4.52
CA GLN A 14 -13.54 0.63 3.31
C GLN A 14 -12.49 0.72 2.20
N ARG A 15 -12.54 -0.22 1.25
CA ARG A 15 -11.67 -0.25 0.06
C ARG A 15 -10.18 -0.09 0.40
N LEU A 16 -9.73 -0.82 1.42
CA LEU A 16 -8.32 -0.86 1.80
C LEU A 16 -7.49 -1.44 0.66
N ASP A 17 -6.62 -0.61 0.10
CA ASP A 17 -5.67 -1.00 -0.93
C ASP A 17 -4.28 -0.50 -0.60
N CYS A 18 -3.27 -1.26 -1.01
CA CYS A 18 -1.87 -0.97 -0.76
C CYS A 18 -1.05 -1.29 -2.00
N TRP A 19 0.00 -0.50 -2.23
CA TRP A 19 0.95 -0.74 -3.30
C TRP A 19 2.35 -0.32 -2.89
N VAL A 20 3.33 -1.06 -3.39
CA VAL A 20 4.73 -0.68 -3.29
C VAL A 20 5.07 0.16 -4.53
N HIS A 21 5.83 1.23 -4.35
CA HIS A 21 6.31 2.09 -5.44
C HIS A 21 7.66 2.68 -5.11
N ASP A 22 8.33 3.26 -6.12
CA ASP A 22 9.62 3.93 -5.96
C ASP A 22 10.67 3.10 -5.21
N MET A 23 10.61 1.77 -5.42
CA MET A 23 11.42 0.69 -4.83
C MET A 23 11.23 0.44 -3.32
N ASP A 24 11.21 1.49 -2.50
CA ASP A 24 11.30 1.37 -1.03
C ASP A 24 10.04 1.84 -0.28
N PHE A 25 9.02 2.34 -0.99
CA PHE A 25 7.83 2.93 -0.38
C PHE A 25 6.63 1.99 -0.45
N LEU A 26 5.91 1.87 0.67
CA LEU A 26 4.60 1.24 0.73
C LEU A 26 3.56 2.30 1.07
N THR A 27 2.62 2.48 0.17
CA THR A 27 1.47 3.36 0.39
C THR A 27 0.22 2.51 0.53
N CYS A 28 -0.59 2.81 1.55
CA CYS A 28 -1.90 2.21 1.74
C CYS A 28 -2.95 3.31 1.84
N SER A 29 -4.11 3.10 1.21
CA SER A 29 -5.25 4.02 1.26
C SER A 29 -6.55 3.30 1.57
N TRP A 30 -7.47 4.02 2.18
CA TRP A 30 -8.82 3.55 2.47
C TRP A 30 -9.82 4.71 2.45
N GLU A 31 -11.09 4.35 2.30
CA GLU A 31 -12.22 5.27 2.44
C GLU A 31 -12.73 5.25 3.89
N VAL A 32 -13.15 6.41 4.40
CA VAL A 32 -13.89 6.51 5.66
C VAL A 32 -15.18 5.70 5.54
N GLY A 33 -15.49 4.89 6.55
CA GLY A 33 -16.70 4.08 6.58
C GLY A 33 -17.95 4.93 6.41
N ARG A 34 -18.86 4.52 5.54
CA ARG A 34 -20.07 5.28 5.20
C ARG A 34 -20.99 5.52 6.39
N GLU A 35 -20.95 4.61 7.37
CA GLU A 35 -21.74 4.66 8.60
C GLU A 35 -20.85 4.96 9.82
N ALA A 36 -19.63 5.45 9.58
CA ALA A 36 -18.74 5.83 10.66
C ALA A 36 -19.22 7.13 11.31
N PRO A 37 -19.18 7.22 12.65
CA PRO A 37 -19.56 8.43 13.34
C PRO A 37 -18.59 9.58 13.02
N SER A 38 -19.03 10.82 13.18
CA SER A 38 -18.24 12.01 12.84
C SER A 38 -16.94 12.13 13.64
N ASP A 39 -16.88 11.54 14.84
CA ASP A 39 -15.70 11.54 15.71
C ASP A 39 -14.70 10.41 15.43
N VAL A 40 -14.97 9.55 14.43
CA VAL A 40 -14.08 8.44 14.08
C VAL A 40 -12.67 8.92 13.73
N GLN A 41 -11.64 8.18 14.12
CA GLN A 41 -10.30 8.30 13.56
C GLN A 41 -9.71 6.91 13.32
N TYR A 42 -8.99 6.76 12.20
CA TYR A 42 -8.37 5.52 11.79
C TYR A 42 -6.86 5.54 12.04
N ARG A 43 -6.31 4.38 12.42
CA ARG A 43 -4.87 4.15 12.52
C ARG A 43 -4.50 2.88 11.77
N LEU A 44 -3.46 2.94 10.96
CA LEU A 44 -2.96 1.81 10.19
C LEU A 44 -1.70 1.24 10.85
N TYR A 45 -1.64 -0.07 10.89
CA TYR A 45 -0.48 -0.84 11.35
C TYR A 45 -0.07 -1.84 10.27
N ARG A 46 1.23 -1.95 10.01
CA ARG A 46 1.80 -3.12 9.33
C ARG A 46 2.25 -4.12 10.38
N GLN A 47 1.89 -5.38 10.21
CA GLN A 47 2.24 -6.47 11.11
C GLN A 47 3.02 -7.55 10.36
N HIS A 48 4.16 -7.92 10.92
CA HIS A 48 4.94 -9.05 10.44
C HIS A 48 4.22 -10.36 10.78
N LEU A 49 3.98 -11.22 9.79
CA LEU A 49 3.16 -12.44 9.97
C LEU A 49 3.71 -13.41 11.02
N TRP A 50 5.03 -13.63 11.04
CA TRP A 50 5.65 -14.58 11.98
C TRP A 50 5.88 -14.01 13.39
N THR A 51 6.54 -12.85 13.49
CA THR A 51 6.88 -12.25 14.79
C THR A 51 5.70 -11.53 15.45
N ARG A 52 4.62 -11.28 14.71
CA ARG A 52 3.45 -10.49 15.13
C ARG A 52 3.79 -9.07 15.60
N ARG A 53 4.98 -8.58 15.30
CA ARG A 53 5.39 -7.20 15.59
C ARG A 53 4.58 -6.26 14.72
N GLU A 54 3.92 -5.30 15.36
CA GLU A 54 3.16 -4.24 14.71
C GLU A 54 4.00 -2.96 14.69
N GLN A 55 3.94 -2.25 13.57
CA GLN A 55 4.45 -0.90 13.45
C GLN A 55 3.32 0.00 12.97
N GLU A 56 3.03 1.05 13.74
CA GLU A 56 2.08 2.08 13.33
C GLU A 56 2.63 2.88 12.15
N CYS A 57 1.72 3.33 11.29
CA CYS A 57 2.05 4.25 10.22
C CYS A 57 2.80 5.50 10.73
N PRO A 58 3.97 5.81 10.16
CA PRO A 58 4.72 7.00 10.55
C PRO A 58 4.19 8.28 9.89
N HIS A 59 3.54 8.18 8.72
CA HIS A 59 3.14 9.32 7.91
C HIS A 59 1.74 9.15 7.34
N TYR A 60 0.76 9.87 7.92
CA TYR A 60 -0.61 9.87 7.43
C TYR A 60 -0.88 11.06 6.51
N GLU A 61 -1.72 10.84 5.48
CA GLU A 61 -2.44 11.92 4.81
C GLU A 61 -3.91 11.90 5.26
N MET A 62 -4.49 13.09 5.33
CA MET A 62 -5.85 13.31 5.85
C MET A 62 -6.78 13.80 4.75
N ASP A 63 -8.07 13.49 4.89
CA ASP A 63 -9.13 14.15 4.11
C ASP A 63 -9.39 15.58 4.62
N ASP A 64 -10.26 16.32 3.92
CA ASP A 64 -10.64 17.70 4.28
C ASP A 64 -11.30 17.82 5.67
N ARG A 65 -11.70 16.71 6.27
CA ARG A 65 -12.31 16.63 7.60
C ARG A 65 -11.30 16.18 8.67
N GLY A 66 -10.01 16.06 8.32
CA GLY A 66 -8.94 15.63 9.22
C GLY A 66 -8.95 14.13 9.53
N LYS A 67 -9.62 13.30 8.73
CA LYS A 67 -9.62 11.84 8.89
C LYS A 67 -8.45 11.25 8.16
N HIS A 68 -7.70 10.37 8.82
CA HIS A 68 -6.64 9.62 8.17
C HIS A 68 -7.27 8.73 7.09
N VAL A 69 -6.79 8.86 5.85
CA VAL A 69 -7.27 8.10 4.68
C VAL A 69 -6.14 7.49 3.86
N ARG A 70 -4.89 7.85 4.16
CA ARG A 70 -3.70 7.28 3.53
C ARG A 70 -2.55 7.20 4.53
N CYS A 71 -1.69 6.22 4.33
CA CYS A 71 -0.48 5.98 5.08
C CYS A 71 0.70 5.73 4.15
N HIS A 72 1.87 6.24 4.51
CA HIS A 72 3.14 5.99 3.83
C HIS A 72 4.17 5.39 4.79
N PHE A 73 4.78 4.28 4.38
CA PHE A 73 6.01 3.73 4.96
C PHE A 73 7.16 3.95 3.99
N ASN A 74 8.28 4.48 4.49
CA ASN A 74 9.45 4.82 3.68
C ASN A 74 10.55 3.74 3.73
N ASP A 75 10.28 2.65 4.44
CA ASP A 75 11.26 1.62 4.78
C ASP A 75 10.64 0.23 4.63
N VAL A 76 10.24 -0.13 3.41
CA VAL A 76 9.74 -1.49 3.16
C VAL A 76 10.90 -2.49 3.25
N PRO A 77 10.89 -3.45 4.18
CA PRO A 77 12.02 -4.36 4.35
C PRO A 77 12.19 -5.25 3.12
N ARG A 78 13.38 -5.24 2.53
CA ARG A 78 13.73 -6.05 1.33
C ARG A 78 13.59 -7.56 1.52
N LEU A 79 13.52 -8.02 2.76
CA LEU A 79 13.45 -9.44 3.12
C LEU A 79 12.02 -9.91 3.38
N GLU A 80 11.09 -9.00 3.63
CA GLU A 80 9.70 -9.35 3.84
C GLU A 80 9.04 -9.64 2.49
N LYS A 81 8.32 -10.75 2.43
CA LYS A 81 7.52 -11.14 1.26
C LYS A 81 6.06 -10.80 1.46
N GLN A 82 5.56 -11.04 2.66
CA GLN A 82 4.18 -10.84 3.03
C GLN A 82 4.05 -10.02 4.30
N LEU A 83 3.01 -9.20 4.34
CA LEU A 83 2.65 -8.36 5.47
C LEU A 83 1.15 -8.44 5.74
N GLN A 84 0.78 -8.29 7.01
CA GLN A 84 -0.60 -8.04 7.39
C GLN A 84 -0.79 -6.54 7.59
N ILE A 85 -1.73 -5.94 6.84
CA ILE A 85 -2.14 -4.55 7.01
C ILE A 85 -3.40 -4.53 7.86
N LEU A 86 -3.40 -3.70 8.90
CA LEU A 86 -4.49 -3.58 9.88
C LEU A 86 -4.89 -2.12 10.01
N VAL A 87 -6.17 -1.81 9.78
CA VAL A 87 -6.74 -0.47 10.00
C VAL A 87 -7.74 -0.56 11.15
N ARG A 88 -7.41 0.11 12.26
CA ARG A 88 -8.21 0.18 13.47
C ARG A 88 -8.91 1.53 13.54
N GLY A 89 -10.22 1.53 13.81
CA GLY A 89 -10.97 2.75 14.09
C GLY A 89 -11.14 3.01 15.58
N SER A 90 -11.15 4.27 15.97
CA SER A 90 -11.45 4.72 17.34
C SER A 90 -12.52 5.80 17.29
N SER A 91 -13.50 5.73 18.20
CA SER A 91 -14.59 6.68 18.38
C SER A 91 -15.07 6.58 19.82
N GLN A 92 -15.55 7.68 20.39
CA GLN A 92 -16.18 7.73 21.70
C GLN A 92 -17.66 7.28 21.63
N SER A 93 -18.28 7.45 20.46
CA SER A 93 -19.72 7.22 20.26
C SER A 93 -20.07 5.80 19.80
N ALA A 94 -19.13 5.09 19.16
CA ALA A 94 -19.37 3.74 18.66
C ALA A 94 -18.11 2.87 18.64
N ARG A 95 -18.32 1.55 18.73
CA ARG A 95 -17.27 0.56 18.45
C ARG A 95 -17.07 0.45 16.93
N ILE A 96 -15.83 0.64 16.49
CA ILE A 96 -15.47 0.59 15.07
C ILE A 96 -14.80 -0.76 14.77
N PRO A 97 -15.36 -1.58 13.87
CA PRO A 97 -14.71 -2.81 13.44
C PRO A 97 -13.37 -2.53 12.73
N CYS A 98 -12.44 -3.46 12.83
CA CYS A 98 -11.17 -3.39 12.12
C CYS A 98 -11.35 -3.80 10.65
N SER A 99 -10.52 -3.23 9.77
CA SER A 99 -10.37 -3.68 8.39
C SER A 99 -8.95 -4.18 8.21
N ASP A 100 -8.77 -5.34 7.59
CA ASP A 100 -7.46 -5.96 7.48
C ASP A 100 -7.25 -6.64 6.12
N ARG A 101 -5.99 -6.75 5.72
CA ARG A 101 -5.60 -7.37 4.46
C ARG A 101 -4.20 -7.94 4.55
N THR A 102 -4.05 -9.22 4.18
CA THR A 102 -2.74 -9.80 3.91
C THR A 102 -2.31 -9.41 2.50
N VAL A 103 -1.07 -8.95 2.34
CA VAL A 103 -0.50 -8.54 1.04
C VAL A 103 0.81 -9.26 0.78
N GLU A 104 1.01 -9.69 -0.47
CA GLU A 104 2.31 -10.14 -1.01
C GLU A 104 2.96 -8.94 -1.71
N LEU A 105 4.13 -8.52 -1.24
CA LEU A 105 4.79 -7.29 -1.70
C LEU A 105 5.15 -7.34 -3.19
N SER A 106 5.48 -8.51 -3.73
CA SER A 106 5.74 -8.66 -5.17
C SER A 106 4.51 -8.46 -6.04
N GLU A 107 3.31 -8.77 -5.53
CA GLU A 107 2.06 -8.67 -6.30
C GLU A 107 1.51 -7.24 -6.30
N ILE A 108 1.79 -6.48 -5.25
CA ILE A 108 1.33 -5.09 -5.11
C ILE A 108 2.38 -4.06 -5.53
N GLU A 109 3.55 -4.49 -6.00
CA GLU A 109 4.60 -3.60 -6.50
C GLU A 109 4.22 -3.00 -7.85
N ARG A 110 4.18 -1.68 -7.91
CA ARG A 110 4.05 -0.89 -9.13
C ARG A 110 5.44 -0.49 -9.59
N LEU A 111 5.93 -1.16 -10.63
CA LEU A 111 7.24 -0.87 -11.23
C LEU A 111 7.20 0.47 -11.95
N ASN A 112 8.23 1.29 -11.71
CA ASN A 112 8.45 2.50 -12.48
C ASN A 112 8.93 2.17 -13.90
N PRO A 113 8.49 2.91 -14.92
CA PRO A 113 9.03 2.79 -16.27
C PRO A 113 10.56 2.95 -16.24
N PRO A 114 11.33 2.09 -16.93
CA PRO A 114 12.77 2.20 -16.90
C PRO A 114 13.25 3.38 -17.74
N ASN A 115 14.29 4.06 -17.26
CA ASN A 115 14.96 5.07 -18.06
C ASN A 115 15.69 4.41 -19.23
N ILE A 116 15.29 4.78 -20.45
CA ILE A 116 15.91 4.30 -21.68
C ILE A 116 17.03 5.26 -22.07
N THR A 117 18.22 4.70 -22.27
CA THR A 117 19.38 5.39 -22.81
C THR A 117 19.81 4.70 -24.09
N GLY A 118 20.54 5.38 -24.96
CA GLY A 118 20.97 4.75 -26.19
C GLY A 118 21.97 5.58 -26.98
N THR A 119 22.56 4.93 -27.95
CA THR A 119 23.45 5.56 -28.93
C THR A 119 22.89 5.31 -30.32
N CYS A 120 22.79 6.37 -31.11
CA CYS A 120 22.34 6.31 -32.49
C CYS A 120 23.51 6.69 -33.42
N ASN A 121 23.63 5.99 -34.54
CA ASN A 121 24.48 6.37 -35.66
C ASN A 121 23.72 6.22 -36.99
N LYS A 122 24.39 6.46 -38.12
CA LYS A 122 23.78 6.41 -39.45
C LYS A 122 23.22 5.04 -39.84
N SER A 123 23.66 3.94 -39.21
CA SER A 123 23.33 2.57 -39.61
C SER A 123 22.53 1.80 -38.55
N TYR A 124 22.67 2.12 -37.27
CA TYR A 124 21.95 1.45 -36.19
C TYR A 124 21.71 2.36 -35.00
N SER A 125 20.69 1.98 -34.21
CA SER A 125 20.41 2.52 -32.88
C SER A 125 20.49 1.41 -31.86
N MET A 126 21.20 1.65 -30.77
CA MET A 126 21.32 0.73 -29.64
C MET A 126 20.65 1.36 -28.42
N MET A 127 19.62 0.71 -27.90
CA MET A 127 18.88 1.13 -26.71
C MET A 127 19.22 0.23 -25.53
N LYS A 128 19.33 0.81 -24.34
CA LYS A 128 19.69 0.16 -23.07
C LYS A 128 18.85 0.73 -21.95
N TRP A 129 18.34 -0.13 -21.09
CA TRP A 129 17.58 0.25 -19.91
C TRP A 129 17.83 -0.74 -18.79
N LYS A 130 17.47 -0.35 -17.56
CA LYS A 130 17.57 -1.19 -16.36
C LYS A 130 16.33 -0.98 -15.50
N VAL A 131 15.72 -2.08 -15.08
CA VAL A 131 14.67 -2.10 -14.05
C VAL A 131 15.28 -2.56 -12.74
N SER A 132 14.81 -1.97 -11.64
CA SER A 132 15.18 -2.34 -10.28
C SER A 132 13.91 -2.65 -9.49
N SER A 133 13.92 -3.77 -8.76
CA SER A 133 12.88 -4.18 -7.82
C SER A 133 13.52 -4.96 -6.67
N HIS A 134 12.92 -4.88 -5.49
CA HIS A 134 13.30 -5.72 -4.35
C HIS A 134 12.60 -7.08 -4.34
N PHE A 135 11.45 -7.18 -5.00
CA PHE A 135 10.54 -8.32 -4.87
C PHE A 135 10.46 -9.14 -6.16
N ASN A 136 10.49 -8.45 -7.31
CA ASN A 136 10.38 -9.04 -8.64
C ASN A 136 11.76 -9.19 -9.32
N ARG A 137 11.90 -10.25 -10.12
CA ARG A 137 13.13 -10.54 -10.90
C ARG A 137 12.87 -10.92 -12.35
N ARG A 138 11.61 -11.19 -12.70
CA ARG A 138 11.19 -11.56 -14.06
C ARG A 138 10.38 -10.41 -14.61
N TYR A 139 10.76 -9.95 -15.79
CA TYR A 139 10.16 -8.78 -16.42
C TYR A 139 9.91 -9.09 -17.88
N GLU A 140 8.79 -8.59 -18.38
CA GLU A 140 8.49 -8.51 -19.81
C GLU A 140 8.52 -7.03 -20.19
N TYR A 141 9.04 -6.73 -21.38
CA TYR A 141 9.24 -5.37 -21.84
C TYR A 141 8.45 -5.15 -23.14
N GLU A 142 7.72 -4.04 -23.20
CA GLU A 142 7.09 -3.54 -24.42
C GLU A 142 7.84 -2.29 -24.89
N LEU A 143 8.21 -2.25 -26.17
CA LEU A 143 8.88 -1.10 -26.77
C LEU A 143 8.03 -0.57 -27.93
N GLN A 144 7.54 0.65 -27.79
CA GLN A 144 6.79 1.34 -28.84
C GLN A 144 7.69 2.34 -29.56
N ILE A 145 7.88 2.14 -30.87
CA ILE A 145 8.71 2.99 -31.72
C ILE A 145 7.80 3.74 -32.68
N GLN A 146 7.84 5.07 -32.64
CA GLN A 146 7.12 5.94 -33.58
C GLN A 146 8.05 6.31 -34.75
N LYS A 147 7.47 6.38 -35.95
CA LYS A 147 8.17 6.78 -37.19
C LYS A 147 8.04 8.27 -37.44
#